data_AF-A0A8C3A5N5-F1
#
_entry.id   AF-A0A8C3A5N5-F1
#
_cell.length_a   1.000
_cell.length_b   1.000
_cell.length_c   1.000
_cell.angle_alpha   90.00
_cell.angle_beta   90.00
_cell.angle_gamma   90.00
#
_symmetry.space_group_name_H-M   'P 1'
#
loop_
_entity.id
_entity.type
_entity.pdbx_description
1 polymer ?
#
loop_
_entity_poly.entity_id
_entity_poly.type
_entity_poly.pdbx_seq_one_letter_code
_entity_poly.pdbx_strand_id
1 'polypeptide(L)'
;MPGSRHTDCGGGSGGQPTVAEVIAPRQESSWSLAWLWLDVSVANLTSSAYWVAYLQVIQESVWPGGALPTAPRLERSRQQKDDTRRQALSCLMRLLPDLISDLLGSDKYKLCWQTALGSLQDPHINRHLVFCIFDLLLEFLVPEIPEEDFQRSLLRSLSKNPEKQLA
;
A
#
# COMPACT_ATOMS: atom_id res chain seq x y z
N MET A 1 -73.21 -0.70 -46.13
CA MET A 1 -73.15 -2.06 -45.57
C MET A 1 -71.69 -2.38 -45.24
N PRO A 2 -71.41 -3.07 -44.13
CA PRO A 2 -70.49 -2.57 -43.09
C PRO A 2 -69.16 -3.33 -43.00
N GLY A 3 -68.22 -2.78 -42.24
CA GLY A 3 -67.00 -3.47 -41.83
C GLY A 3 -66.16 -2.68 -40.83
N SER A 4 -66.55 -2.72 -39.56
CA SER A 4 -65.80 -2.17 -38.42
C SER A 4 -64.43 -2.81 -38.23
N ARG A 5 -63.43 -2.01 -37.81
CA ARG A 5 -62.63 -2.33 -36.61
C ARG A 5 -61.85 -1.13 -36.08
N HIS A 6 -62.17 -0.78 -34.84
CA HIS A 6 -61.31 -0.13 -33.85
C HIS A 6 -59.95 -0.83 -33.78
N THR A 7 -58.86 -0.06 -33.64
CA THR A 7 -57.89 -0.27 -32.57
C THR A 7 -57.25 1.07 -32.19
N ASP A 8 -57.39 1.37 -30.91
CA ASP A 8 -56.72 2.38 -30.11
C ASP A 8 -55.23 2.01 -29.99
N CYS A 9 -54.33 2.99 -30.04
CA CYS A 9 -52.92 2.85 -29.65
C CYS A 9 -52.29 4.23 -29.41
N GLY A 10 -52.29 4.64 -28.14
CA GLY A 10 -51.04 4.96 -27.47
C GLY A 10 -50.50 6.37 -27.68
N GLY A 11 -50.92 7.28 -26.80
CA GLY A 11 -50.12 8.45 -26.47
C GLY A 11 -48.79 8.02 -25.84
N GLY A 12 -47.70 8.14 -26.61
CA GLY A 12 -46.34 8.12 -26.13
C GLY A 12 -45.79 9.54 -26.17
N SER A 13 -46.00 10.32 -25.10
CA SER A 13 -45.34 11.61 -24.92
C SER A 13 -43.84 11.34 -24.87
N GLY A 14 -43.13 11.65 -25.95
CA GLY A 14 -41.68 11.55 -26.03
C GLY A 14 -41.07 12.42 -24.93
N GLY A 15 -40.61 11.76 -23.87
CA GLY A 15 -39.84 12.40 -22.80
C GLY A 15 -38.63 13.09 -23.42
N GLN A 16 -38.51 14.39 -23.17
CA GLN A 16 -37.26 15.11 -23.40
C GLN A 16 -36.14 14.41 -22.63
N PRO A 17 -34.95 14.24 -23.21
CA PRO A 17 -33.80 13.78 -22.44
C PRO A 17 -33.51 14.83 -21.36
N THR A 18 -33.50 14.40 -20.10
CA THR A 18 -33.13 15.25 -18.98
C THR A 18 -31.65 15.62 -19.09
N VAL A 19 -31.34 16.85 -18.70
CA VAL A 19 -29.99 17.46 -18.71
C VAL A 19 -28.94 16.65 -17.92
N ALA A 20 -29.37 15.62 -17.19
CA ALA A 20 -28.52 14.72 -16.41
C ALA A 20 -27.79 13.64 -17.24
N GLU A 21 -28.17 13.39 -18.49
CA GLU A 21 -27.61 12.28 -19.29
C GLU A 21 -26.45 12.70 -20.21
N VAL A 22 -26.04 13.97 -20.17
CA VAL A 22 -25.02 14.54 -21.09
C VAL A 22 -23.65 14.78 -20.41
N ILE A 23 -23.51 14.49 -19.10
CA ILE A 23 -22.24 14.66 -18.36
C ILE A 23 -21.75 13.31 -17.79
N ALA A 24 -21.59 12.30 -18.64
CA ALA A 24 -20.82 11.09 -18.31
C ALA A 24 -20.36 10.41 -19.61
N PRO A 25 -19.26 10.88 -20.23
CA PRO A 25 -18.13 9.94 -20.39
C PRO A 25 -16.73 10.61 -20.39
N ARG A 26 -16.61 11.90 -20.00
CA ARG A 26 -15.36 12.66 -20.17
C ARG A 26 -14.38 12.54 -18.98
N GLN A 27 -14.82 12.05 -17.83
CA GLN A 27 -13.99 11.95 -16.61
C GLN A 27 -13.32 10.57 -16.44
N GLU A 28 -13.84 9.50 -17.05
CA GLU A 28 -13.33 8.12 -16.89
C GLU A 28 -12.00 7.86 -17.59
N SER A 29 -11.72 8.58 -18.68
CA SER A 29 -10.45 8.46 -19.41
C SER A 29 -9.26 9.03 -18.63
N SER A 30 -9.46 10.08 -17.83
CA SER A 30 -8.40 10.69 -17.01
C SER A 30 -7.93 9.77 -15.89
N TRP A 31 -8.87 9.15 -15.16
CA TRP A 31 -8.55 8.18 -14.12
C TRP A 31 -7.93 6.90 -14.71
N SER A 32 -8.38 6.47 -15.89
CA SER A 32 -7.81 5.29 -16.56
C SER A 32 -6.34 5.49 -16.94
N LEU A 33 -5.96 6.69 -17.38
CA LEU A 33 -4.56 7.03 -17.67
C LEU A 33 -3.72 7.12 -16.38
N ALA A 34 -4.30 7.66 -15.30
CA ALA A 34 -3.62 7.70 -14.01
C ALA A 34 -3.36 6.30 -13.45
N TRP A 35 -4.35 5.40 -13.52
CA TRP A 35 -4.20 4.01 -13.12
C TRP A 35 -3.18 3.26 -13.99
N LEU A 36 -3.24 3.41 -15.31
CA LEU A 36 -2.28 2.75 -16.21
C LEU A 36 -0.86 3.26 -16.02
N TRP A 37 -0.68 4.58 -15.83
CA TRP A 37 0.64 5.15 -15.52
C TRP A 37 1.17 4.65 -14.18
N LEU A 38 0.31 4.58 -13.16
CA LEU A 38 0.67 4.06 -11.85
C LEU A 38 1.06 2.58 -11.94
N ASP A 39 0.31 1.77 -12.69
CA ASP A 39 0.58 0.35 -12.87
C ASP A 39 1.91 0.12 -13.59
N VAL A 40 2.18 0.84 -14.68
CA VAL A 40 3.47 0.78 -15.41
C VAL A 40 4.62 1.27 -14.53
N SER A 41 4.41 2.32 -13.75
CA SER A 41 5.43 2.86 -12.85
C SER A 41 5.74 1.89 -11.72
N VAL A 42 4.70 1.28 -11.11
CA VAL A 42 4.83 0.26 -10.08
C VAL A 42 5.53 -0.97 -10.66
N ALA A 43 5.11 -1.48 -11.82
CA ALA A 43 5.73 -2.63 -12.47
C ALA A 43 7.21 -2.39 -12.82
N ASN A 44 7.56 -1.17 -13.26
CA ASN A 44 8.95 -0.82 -13.52
C ASN A 44 9.78 -0.75 -12.23
N LEU A 45 9.23 -0.15 -11.18
CA LEU A 45 9.88 -0.08 -9.86
C LEU A 45 9.98 -1.45 -9.18
N THR A 46 9.00 -2.34 -9.36
CA THR A 46 9.02 -3.70 -8.79
C THR A 46 9.67 -4.74 -9.71
N SER A 47 10.25 -4.30 -10.84
CA SER A 47 10.91 -5.21 -11.77
C SER A 47 12.18 -5.82 -11.17
N SER A 48 12.45 -7.09 -11.52
CA SER A 48 13.62 -7.88 -11.07
C SER A 48 14.96 -7.11 -11.13
N ALA A 49 15.12 -6.24 -12.12
CA ALA A 49 16.34 -5.46 -12.35
C ALA A 49 16.69 -4.51 -11.20
N TYR A 50 15.70 -3.93 -10.50
CA TYR A 50 15.95 -2.97 -9.41
C TYR A 50 16.03 -3.63 -8.04
N TRP A 51 15.62 -4.89 -7.90
CA TRP A 51 15.65 -5.58 -6.61
C TRP A 51 17.05 -5.67 -6.01
N VAL A 52 18.07 -5.93 -6.82
CA VAL A 52 19.46 -5.98 -6.34
C VAL A 52 19.86 -4.63 -5.74
N ALA A 53 19.51 -3.53 -6.41
CA ALA A 53 19.80 -2.19 -5.93
C ALA A 53 19.02 -1.88 -4.64
N TYR A 54 17.75 -2.22 -4.55
CA TYR A 54 16.96 -2.01 -3.33
C TYR A 54 17.48 -2.85 -2.16
N LEU A 55 17.79 -4.13 -2.39
CA LEU A 55 18.35 -5.00 -1.37
C LEU A 55 19.70 -4.49 -0.88
N GLN A 56 20.53 -3.97 -1.77
CA GLN A 56 21.81 -3.36 -1.41
C GLN A 56 21.63 -2.08 -0.58
N VAL A 57 20.69 -1.21 -0.97
CA VAL A 57 20.37 0.00 -0.19
C VAL A 57 19.81 -0.36 1.20
N ILE A 58 18.96 -1.37 1.28
CA ILE A 58 18.43 -1.88 2.55
C ILE A 58 19.56 -2.47 3.38
N GLN A 59 20.43 -3.29 2.78
CA GLN A 59 21.60 -3.85 3.46
C GLN A 59 22.47 -2.75 4.05
N GLU A 60 22.85 -1.73 3.28
CA GLU A 60 23.71 -0.64 3.79
C GLU A 60 23.00 0.27 4.82
N SER A 61 21.67 0.43 4.72
CA SER A 61 20.91 1.26 5.67
C SER A 61 20.64 0.56 7.01
N VAL A 62 20.47 -0.77 6.99
CA VAL A 62 20.18 -1.56 8.18
C VAL A 62 21.47 -2.09 8.82
N TRP A 63 22.42 -2.53 8.00
CA TRP A 63 23.71 -3.13 8.37
C TRP A 63 24.85 -2.57 7.49
N PRO A 64 25.36 -1.36 7.79
CA PRO A 64 26.47 -0.79 7.03
C PRO A 64 27.67 -1.74 7.06
N GLY A 65 28.16 -2.16 5.89
CA GLY A 65 29.23 -3.17 5.77
C GLY A 65 28.84 -4.60 6.16
N GLY A 66 27.54 -4.92 6.25
CA GLY A 66 27.03 -6.28 6.50
C GLY A 66 27.17 -6.78 7.95
N ALA A 67 27.61 -5.94 8.88
CA ALA A 67 27.78 -6.32 10.28
C ALA A 67 26.56 -5.89 11.12
N LEU A 68 26.07 -6.80 11.97
CA LEU A 68 25.10 -6.46 13.01
C LEU A 68 25.74 -5.48 14.01
N PRO A 69 25.13 -4.33 14.32
CA PRO A 69 25.64 -3.45 15.36
C PRO A 69 25.81 -4.23 16.67
N THR A 70 27.05 -4.42 17.11
CA THR A 70 27.37 -5.13 18.36
C THR A 70 27.00 -4.32 19.60
N ALA A 71 26.87 -3.00 19.45
CA ALA A 71 26.40 -2.12 20.50
C ALA A 71 24.86 -1.98 20.44
N PRO A 72 24.16 -2.06 21.58
CA PRO A 72 22.74 -1.72 21.63
C PRO A 72 22.59 -0.29 21.13
N ARG A 73 21.80 -0.11 20.06
CA ARG A 73 21.51 1.21 19.49
C ARG A 73 20.97 2.10 20.62
N LEU A 74 21.61 3.24 20.87
CA LEU A 74 21.24 4.16 21.95
C LEU A 74 19.73 4.41 21.86
N GLU A 75 18.97 3.97 22.88
CA GLU A 75 17.53 4.13 22.84
C GLU A 75 17.21 5.62 22.76
N ARG A 76 16.49 6.01 21.69
CA ARG A 76 16.10 7.40 21.46
C ARG A 76 15.34 7.89 22.70
N SER A 77 15.82 8.98 23.31
CA SER A 77 15.19 9.56 24.51
C SER A 77 13.70 9.82 24.25
N ARG A 78 12.85 9.65 25.26
CA ARG A 78 11.39 9.91 25.16
C ARG A 78 11.11 11.30 24.61
N GLN A 79 11.88 12.29 25.06
CA GLN A 79 11.78 13.67 24.58
C GLN A 79 12.02 13.77 23.07
N GLN A 80 13.07 13.12 22.57
CA GLN A 80 13.42 13.15 21.15
C GLN A 80 12.38 12.39 20.29
N LYS A 81 11.74 11.34 20.84
CA LYS A 81 10.61 10.66 20.18
C LYS A 81 9.40 11.59 20.06
N ASP A 82 9.05 12.28 21.14
CA ASP A 82 7.92 13.21 21.17
C ASP A 82 8.13 14.43 20.27
N ASP A 83 9.35 14.99 20.25
CA ASP A 83 9.67 16.13 19.39
C ASP A 83 9.59 15.73 17.90
N THR A 84 10.11 14.55 17.55
CA THR A 84 9.99 14.01 16.19
C THR A 84 8.52 13.74 15.83
N ARG A 85 7.70 13.27 16.79
CA ARG A 85 6.25 13.06 16.59
C ARG A 85 5.55 14.35 16.20
N ARG A 86 5.79 15.42 16.96
CA ARG A 86 5.14 16.72 16.75
C ARG A 86 5.55 17.32 15.41
N GLN A 87 6.83 17.21 15.06
CA GLN A 87 7.33 17.66 13.76
C GLN A 87 6.70 16.87 12.61
N ALA A 88 6.67 15.54 12.69
CA ALA A 88 6.06 14.69 11.66
C ALA A 88 4.57 15.00 11.48
N LEU A 89 3.83 15.17 12.57
CA LEU A 89 2.42 15.57 12.56
C LEU A 89 2.25 16.89 11.81
N SER A 90 3.03 17.91 12.17
CA SER A 90 2.97 19.22 11.52
C SER A 90 3.29 19.15 10.02
N CYS A 91 4.31 18.39 9.64
CA CYS A 91 4.64 18.16 8.23
C CYS A 91 3.50 17.47 7.48
N LEU A 92 2.88 16.46 8.09
CA LEU A 92 1.83 15.66 7.47
C LEU A 92 0.54 16.45 7.27
N MET A 93 0.15 17.23 8.28
CA MET A 93 -0.97 18.17 8.16
C MET A 93 -0.72 19.22 7.07
N ARG A 94 0.54 19.62 6.84
CA ARG A 94 0.91 20.61 5.80
C ARG A 94 0.99 20.02 4.40
N LEU A 95 1.28 18.73 4.27
CA LEU A 95 1.40 18.03 2.98
C LEU A 95 0.04 17.71 2.36
N LEU A 96 -0.97 17.49 3.18
CA LEU A 96 -2.31 17.12 2.73
C LEU A 96 -3.13 18.39 2.42
N PRO A 97 -3.94 18.40 1.34
CA PRO A 97 -4.75 19.56 0.98
C PRO A 97 -5.75 19.91 2.09
N ASP A 98 -6.00 21.21 2.30
CA ASP A 98 -6.99 21.72 3.27
C ASP A 98 -8.39 21.10 3.06
N LEU A 99 -8.70 20.64 1.84
CA LEU A 99 -9.92 19.93 1.49
C LEU A 99 -10.19 18.68 2.35
N ILE A 100 -9.14 17.97 2.80
CA ILE A 100 -9.31 16.76 3.63
C ILE A 100 -9.69 17.16 5.07
N SER A 101 -9.14 18.28 5.54
CA SER A 101 -9.50 18.86 6.84
C SER A 101 -10.95 19.38 6.84
N ASP A 102 -11.40 19.95 5.71
CA ASP A 102 -12.79 20.40 5.55
C ASP A 102 -13.78 19.24 5.40
N LEU A 103 -13.37 18.12 4.80
CA LEU A 103 -14.22 16.95 4.59
C LEU A 103 -14.41 16.09 5.86
N LEU A 104 -13.34 15.92 6.67
CA LEU A 104 -13.34 15.05 7.85
C LEU A 104 -13.44 15.82 9.18
N GLY A 105 -13.25 17.14 9.15
CA GLY A 105 -13.06 17.96 10.34
C GLY A 105 -11.62 17.91 10.84
N SER A 106 -11.00 19.08 11.01
CA SER A 106 -9.60 19.25 11.39
C SER A 106 -9.22 18.51 12.68
N ASP A 107 -10.11 18.47 13.68
CA ASP A 107 -9.86 17.79 14.96
C ASP A 107 -9.82 16.27 14.83
N LYS A 108 -10.75 15.68 14.05
CA LYS A 108 -10.80 14.22 13.84
C LYS A 108 -9.61 13.74 13.03
N TYR A 109 -9.24 14.53 12.03
CA TYR A 109 -8.07 14.30 11.20
C TYR A 109 -6.77 14.38 12.01
N LYS A 110 -6.60 15.40 12.85
CA LYS A 110 -5.46 15.53 13.76
C LYS A 110 -5.36 14.35 14.72
N LEU A 111 -6.49 13.93 15.31
CA LEU A 111 -6.52 12.79 16.22
C LEU A 111 -6.15 11.49 15.50
N CYS A 112 -6.64 11.28 14.27
CA CYS A 112 -6.28 10.13 13.45
C CYS A 112 -4.77 10.05 13.22
N TRP A 113 -4.15 11.15 12.81
CA TRP A 113 -2.70 11.20 12.61
C TRP A 113 -1.90 11.08 13.89
N GLN A 114 -2.39 11.64 14.99
CA GLN A 114 -1.77 11.43 16.30
C GLN A 114 -1.77 9.95 16.65
N THR A 115 -2.89 9.25 16.48
CA THR A 115 -3.00 7.81 16.74
C THR A 115 -2.07 7.03 15.82
N ALA A 116 -2.08 7.29 14.51
CA ALA A 116 -1.20 6.63 13.55
C ALA A 116 0.29 6.83 13.87
N LEU A 117 0.71 8.06 14.15
CA LEU A 117 2.09 8.36 14.57
C LEU A 117 2.42 7.76 15.95
N GLY A 118 1.43 7.60 16.82
CA GLY A 118 1.59 6.91 18.10
C GLY A 118 1.85 5.42 17.89
N SER A 119 1.08 4.77 17.02
CA SER A 119 1.27 3.37 16.64
C SER A 119 2.63 3.14 15.97
N LEU A 120 3.07 4.07 15.12
CA LEU A 120 4.39 4.02 14.48
C LEU A 120 5.57 4.25 15.45
N GLN A 121 5.32 4.72 16.66
CA GLN A 121 6.35 4.85 17.69
C GLN A 121 6.36 3.66 18.65
N ASP A 122 5.37 2.77 18.57
CA ASP A 122 5.29 1.58 19.39
C ASP A 122 6.18 0.46 18.82
N PRO A 123 7.14 -0.07 19.60
CA PRO A 123 8.05 -1.09 19.12
C PRO A 123 7.36 -2.44 18.84
N HIS A 124 6.27 -2.77 19.52
CA HIS A 124 5.53 -4.02 19.29
C HIS A 124 4.73 -3.97 17.99
N ILE A 125 4.03 -2.86 17.75
CA ILE A 125 3.30 -2.63 16.50
C ILE A 125 4.28 -2.59 15.33
N ASN A 126 5.40 -1.86 15.46
CA ASN A 126 6.41 -1.82 14.41
C ASN A 126 7.03 -3.19 14.12
N ARG A 127 7.29 -3.99 15.16
CA ARG A 127 7.79 -5.35 14.99
C ARG A 127 6.80 -6.20 14.19
N HIS A 128 5.52 -6.15 14.54
CA HIS A 128 4.48 -6.87 13.81
C HIS A 128 4.36 -6.38 12.36
N LEU A 129 4.38 -5.06 12.16
CA LEU A 129 4.33 -4.44 10.84
C LEU A 129 5.49 -4.90 9.95
N VAL A 130 6.71 -4.97 10.49
CA VAL A 130 7.87 -5.49 9.76
C VAL A 130 7.66 -6.93 9.33
N PHE A 131 7.19 -7.81 10.23
CA PHE A 131 6.91 -9.20 9.86
C PHE A 131 5.81 -9.32 8.82
N CYS A 132 4.73 -8.54 8.91
CA CYS A 132 3.69 -8.53 7.88
C CYS A 132 4.23 -8.06 6.53
N ILE A 133 5.09 -7.04 6.50
CA ILE A 133 5.73 -6.60 5.25
C ILE A 133 6.62 -7.71 4.70
N PHE A 134 7.42 -8.37 5.53
CA PHE A 134 8.23 -9.51 5.10
C PHE A 134 7.39 -10.65 4.56
N ASP A 135 6.26 -10.96 5.19
CA ASP A 135 5.33 -12.00 4.74
C ASP A 135 4.80 -11.69 3.32
N LEU A 136 4.31 -10.47 3.10
CA LEU A 136 3.86 -9.99 1.79
C LEU A 136 5.00 -9.97 0.76
N LEU A 137 6.21 -9.57 1.16
CA LEU A 137 7.37 -9.59 0.28
C LEU A 137 7.78 -11.01 -0.09
N LEU A 138 7.74 -11.95 0.85
CA LEU A 138 8.05 -13.35 0.60
C LEU A 138 7.04 -13.99 -0.36
N GLU A 139 5.75 -13.66 -0.20
CA GLU A 139 4.71 -14.05 -1.15
C GLU A 139 5.01 -13.55 -2.56
N PHE A 140 5.53 -12.33 -2.71
CA PHE A 140 5.90 -11.76 -4.00
C PHE A 140 7.22 -12.32 -4.57
N LEU A 141 8.25 -12.44 -3.74
CA LEU A 141 9.61 -12.78 -4.17
C LEU A 141 9.77 -14.28 -4.45
N VAL A 142 9.06 -15.12 -3.70
CA VAL A 142 9.09 -16.57 -3.83
C VAL A 142 7.66 -17.10 -3.63
N PRO A 143 6.82 -17.04 -4.67
CA PRO A 143 5.46 -17.56 -4.63
C PRO A 143 5.40 -19.08 -4.33
N GLU A 144 6.54 -19.77 -4.42
CA GLU A 144 6.73 -21.20 -4.09
C GLU A 144 6.90 -21.47 -2.57
N ILE A 145 7.01 -20.45 -1.71
CA ILE A 145 7.15 -20.63 -0.24
C ILE A 145 5.98 -21.37 0.43
N PRO A 146 4.70 -21.14 0.08
CA PRO A 146 3.61 -21.93 0.65
C PRO A 146 3.57 -23.37 0.10
N GLU A 147 4.36 -23.71 -0.94
CA GLU A 147 4.39 -25.05 -1.49
C GLU A 147 5.10 -26.01 -0.51
N GLU A 148 4.36 -27.02 -0.01
CA GLU A 148 4.89 -27.95 1.00
C GLU A 148 6.17 -28.67 0.54
N ASP A 149 6.31 -28.92 -0.76
CA ASP A 149 7.47 -29.62 -1.33
C ASP A 149 8.73 -28.74 -1.32
N PHE A 150 8.61 -27.45 -1.59
CA PHE A 150 9.71 -26.49 -1.45
C PHE A 150 10.12 -26.35 0.02
N GLN A 151 9.15 -26.24 0.94
CA GLN A 151 9.41 -26.19 2.38
C GLN A 151 10.15 -27.44 2.87
N ARG A 152 9.70 -28.63 2.46
CA ARG A 152 10.36 -29.91 2.78
C ARG A 152 11.77 -29.98 2.19
N SER A 153 11.97 -29.48 0.96
CA SER A 153 13.27 -29.42 0.30
C SER A 153 14.23 -28.46 1.02
N LEU A 154 13.77 -27.27 1.41
CA LEU A 154 14.54 -26.31 2.21
C LEU A 154 14.90 -26.87 3.59
N LEU A 155 13.93 -27.42 4.32
CA LEU A 155 14.17 -28.03 5.63
C LEU A 155 15.17 -29.19 5.52
N ARG A 156 15.06 -30.01 4.48
CA ARG A 156 16.02 -31.08 4.20
C ARG A 156 17.41 -30.51 3.87
N SER A 157 17.51 -29.44 3.10
CA SER A 157 18.78 -28.80 2.74
C SER A 157 19.47 -28.15 3.95
N LEU A 158 18.72 -27.41 4.77
CA LEU A 158 19.22 -26.81 6.01
C LEU A 158 19.63 -27.87 7.02
N SER A 159 18.82 -28.92 7.19
CA SER A 159 19.14 -30.06 8.07
C SER A 159 20.36 -30.85 7.60
N LYS A 160 20.68 -30.83 6.30
CA LYS A 160 21.86 -31.52 5.73
C LYS A 160 23.15 -30.72 5.88
N ASN A 161 23.09 -29.47 6.35
CA ASN A 161 24.24 -28.55 6.41
C ASN A 161 24.88 -28.27 7.79
N PRO A 162 24.64 -28.99 8.91
CA PRO A 162 25.39 -28.74 10.15
C PRO A 162 26.76 -29.43 10.22
N GLU A 163 27.10 -30.35 9.31
CA GLU A 163 28.29 -31.23 9.50
C GLU A 163 29.45 -31.03 8.51
N LYS A 164 29.34 -30.13 7.52
CA LYS A 164 30.42 -29.91 6.52
C LYS A 164 31.30 -28.67 6.77
N GLN A 165 31.25 -28.08 7.95
CA GLN A 165 32.08 -26.92 8.33
C GLN A 165 32.92 -27.16 9.60
N LEU A 166 33.01 -28.40 10.10
CA LEU A 166 33.72 -28.75 11.33
C LEU A 166 34.70 -29.94 11.18
N ALA A 167 35.14 -30.25 9.95
CA ALA A 167 36.23 -31.19 9.69
C ALA A 167 37.35 -30.53 8.88
#